data_AF-A0A7S3PFQ7-F1
#
_entry.id   AF-A0A7S3PFQ7-F1
#
_cell.length_a   1.000
_cell.length_b   1.000
_cell.length_c   1.000
_cell.angle_alpha   90.00
_cell.angle_beta   90.00
_cell.angle_gamma   90.00
#
_symmetry.space_group_name_H-M   'P 1'
#
loop_
_entity.id
_entity.type
_entity.pdbx_description
1 polymer ?
#
loop_
_entity_poly.entity_id
_entity_poly.type
_entity_poly.pdbx_seq_one_letter_code
_entity_poly.pdbx_strand_id
1 'polypeptide(L)'
;GNTMSGLCPGSSNIKCCIPPLEEPDSPFRELCFPLQWGSLDFISRNWGSRRSGGSRCHAGIDIYTQEPGTVVAIEDGEVINLFGFLSCKDGWAMPNGTRFVGPKQPTKAVMIYNAERDKTYNYGEMDHDHIRVNVGDQVKKGQVLGRAGYCGMLHFEQYSGRQSYNRRWYPPPGETSASPDKCAREFMHTKPSVLDDPRILIDDIFDQYCDDDGRAIDAETGEYITTPPTSRPSSPAPGGILGSAGAGVVIGIGAGGVVIFAIFAFVILRQRRGQQGEYFGHTSVFVDSEGGKRGNDGFFSSGPPPNGLRG
;
A
#
# COMPACT_ATOMS: atom_id res chain seq x y z
N GLY A 1 4.90 31.33 -11.69
CA GLY A 1 4.14 30.83 -12.85
C GLY A 1 5.12 30.54 -13.97
N ASN A 2 4.98 29.40 -14.63
CA ASN A 2 5.82 29.06 -15.78
C ASN A 2 5.34 29.86 -16.99
N THR A 3 6.27 30.43 -17.77
CA THR A 3 5.92 31.15 -19.00
C THR A 3 6.03 30.24 -20.21
N MET A 4 4.95 30.09 -20.98
CA MET A 4 4.94 29.30 -22.21
C MET A 4 4.57 30.18 -23.41
N SER A 5 5.31 30.04 -24.52
CA SER A 5 5.02 30.74 -25.78
C SER A 5 4.00 29.96 -26.62
N GLY A 6 3.13 30.66 -27.33
CA GLY A 6 2.23 30.05 -28.34
C GLY A 6 0.93 29.44 -27.80
N LEU A 7 0.63 29.58 -26.50
CA LEU A 7 -0.62 29.11 -25.88
C LEU A 7 -1.65 30.23 -25.63
N CYS A 8 -1.28 31.49 -25.87
CA CYS A 8 -2.18 32.64 -25.74
C CYS A 8 -2.76 33.00 -27.11
N PRO A 9 -3.99 33.54 -27.15
CA PRO A 9 -4.48 34.21 -28.34
C PRO A 9 -3.50 35.33 -28.76
N GLY A 10 -3.04 35.28 -30.02
CA GLY A 10 -2.16 36.28 -30.59
C GLY A 10 -0.91 35.68 -31.26
N SER A 11 0.10 36.51 -31.46
CA SER A 11 1.34 36.13 -32.12
C SER A 11 2.14 35.13 -31.27
N SER A 12 2.86 34.21 -31.93
CA SER A 12 3.58 33.10 -31.29
C SER A 12 4.71 33.53 -30.33
N ASN A 13 5.10 34.80 -30.37
CA ASN A 13 6.08 35.40 -29.46
C ASN A 13 5.48 35.91 -28.13
N ILE A 14 4.16 35.82 -27.94
CA ILE A 14 3.51 36.17 -26.67
C ILE A 14 3.68 35.00 -25.68
N LYS A 15 4.27 35.31 -24.52
CA LYS A 15 4.44 34.37 -23.40
C LYS A 15 3.27 34.52 -22.43
N CYS A 16 2.54 33.43 -22.19
CA CYS A 16 1.50 33.38 -21.17
C CYS A 16 2.12 33.05 -19.82
N CYS A 17 1.75 33.78 -18.77
CA CYS A 17 1.84 33.26 -17.42
C CYS A 17 0.69 32.28 -17.23
N ILE A 18 0.96 30.99 -17.34
CA ILE A 18 -0.04 30.00 -16.93
C ILE A 18 0.05 29.93 -15.41
N PRO A 19 -1.04 30.21 -14.66
CA PRO A 19 -1.04 29.94 -13.24
C PRO A 19 -0.65 28.46 -13.06
N PRO A 20 0.09 28.09 -12.00
CA PRO A 20 0.26 26.68 -11.67
C PRO A 20 -1.12 26.03 -11.75
N LEU A 21 -1.25 24.93 -12.49
CA LEU A 21 -2.46 24.14 -12.40
C LEU A 21 -2.61 23.84 -10.92
N GLU A 22 -3.63 24.41 -10.28
CA GLU A 22 -4.05 23.96 -8.97
C GLU A 22 -4.48 22.52 -9.20
N GLU A 23 -3.58 21.58 -8.90
CA GLU A 23 -3.91 20.17 -8.79
C GLU A 23 -5.17 20.14 -7.93
N PRO A 24 -6.33 19.68 -8.46
CA PRO A 24 -7.54 19.63 -7.69
C PRO A 24 -7.22 18.94 -6.38
N ASP A 25 -7.59 19.54 -5.25
CA ASP A 25 -7.26 19.00 -3.93
C ASP A 25 -7.66 17.53 -3.90
N SER A 26 -6.66 16.65 -3.95
CA SER A 26 -6.93 15.22 -3.95
C SER A 26 -7.70 14.92 -2.67
N PRO A 27 -8.84 14.22 -2.76
CA PRO A 27 -9.66 13.94 -1.59
C PRO A 27 -8.92 13.11 -0.54
N PHE A 28 -7.73 12.59 -0.87
CA PHE A 28 -6.88 11.76 -0.04
C PHE A 28 -5.67 12.49 0.57
N ARG A 29 -5.47 13.80 0.32
CA ARG A 29 -4.35 14.59 0.88
C ARG A 29 -4.28 14.63 2.40
N GLU A 30 -5.35 14.23 3.06
CA GLU A 30 -5.45 14.24 4.51
C GLU A 30 -5.28 12.85 5.12
N LEU A 31 -4.98 11.83 4.34
CA LEU A 31 -4.83 10.45 4.81
C LEU A 31 -3.36 10.11 5.08
N CYS A 32 -3.12 9.15 5.98
CA CYS A 32 -1.81 8.56 6.17
C CYS A 32 -1.67 7.29 5.34
N PHE A 33 -0.47 7.04 4.83
CA PHE A 33 -0.08 5.70 4.42
C PHE A 33 -0.26 4.72 5.59
N PRO A 34 -0.78 3.49 5.39
CA PRO A 34 -1.16 2.60 6.50
C PRO A 34 0.03 1.98 7.25
N LEU A 35 1.26 2.35 6.89
CA LEU A 35 2.48 1.98 7.59
C LEU A 35 3.23 3.24 8.01
N GLN A 36 3.93 3.17 9.14
CA GLN A 36 4.85 4.23 9.55
C GLN A 36 6.05 4.31 8.60
N TRP A 37 6.67 5.49 8.51
CA TRP A 37 7.89 5.69 7.73
C TRP A 37 8.97 4.67 8.11
N GLY A 38 9.70 4.16 7.11
CA GLY A 38 10.71 3.11 7.28
C GLY A 38 10.16 1.69 7.46
N SER A 39 8.84 1.51 7.61
CA SER A 39 8.23 0.17 7.73
C SER A 39 7.90 -0.49 6.39
N LEU A 40 7.94 0.23 5.26
CA LEU A 40 7.59 -0.30 3.95
C LEU A 40 8.78 -1.03 3.29
N ASP A 41 8.54 -2.22 2.75
CA ASP A 41 9.47 -2.91 1.83
C ASP A 41 9.04 -2.70 0.37
N PHE A 42 7.89 -3.26 -0.02
CA PHE A 42 7.28 -3.04 -1.33
C PHE A 42 5.76 -3.23 -1.31
N ILE A 43 5.09 -2.76 -2.37
CA ILE A 43 3.65 -2.92 -2.55
C ILE A 43 3.39 -3.92 -3.67
N SER A 44 2.62 -4.96 -3.38
CA SER A 44 2.21 -5.96 -4.37
C SER A 44 1.10 -5.42 -5.27
N ARG A 45 1.15 -5.71 -6.57
CA ARG A 45 0.06 -5.41 -7.51
C ARG A 45 -0.89 -6.59 -7.67
N ASN A 46 -1.39 -7.14 -6.57
CA ASN A 46 -2.17 -8.38 -6.57
C ASN A 46 -3.68 -8.18 -6.39
N TRP A 47 -4.20 -6.98 -6.56
CA TRP A 47 -5.64 -6.75 -6.59
C TRP A 47 -6.32 -7.58 -7.70
N GLY A 48 -7.31 -8.39 -7.34
CA GLY A 48 -7.99 -9.28 -8.29
C GLY A 48 -7.12 -10.42 -8.82
N SER A 49 -5.92 -10.63 -8.26
CA SER A 49 -5.13 -11.84 -8.51
C SER A 49 -5.78 -13.08 -7.89
N ARG A 50 -5.25 -14.25 -8.24
CA ARG A 50 -5.76 -15.53 -7.79
C ARG A 50 -5.54 -15.77 -6.31
N ARG A 51 -6.58 -16.26 -5.63
CA ARG A 51 -6.53 -16.85 -4.29
C ARG A 51 -7.15 -18.25 -4.33
N SER A 52 -6.75 -19.13 -3.42
CA SER A 52 -7.32 -20.48 -3.25
C SER A 52 -7.37 -21.29 -4.56
N GLY A 53 -6.23 -21.43 -5.24
CA GLY A 53 -6.15 -22.15 -6.52
C GLY A 53 -6.91 -21.50 -7.69
N GLY A 54 -7.31 -20.22 -7.56
CA GLY A 54 -8.08 -19.51 -8.59
C GLY A 54 -9.60 -19.57 -8.41
N SER A 55 -10.08 -20.15 -7.31
CA SER A 55 -11.51 -20.14 -6.95
C SER A 55 -11.97 -18.82 -6.32
N ARG A 56 -11.03 -17.94 -5.95
CA ARG A 56 -11.31 -16.62 -5.39
C ARG A 56 -10.41 -15.56 -6.01
N CYS A 57 -10.94 -14.35 -6.08
CA CYS A 57 -10.18 -13.15 -6.38
C CYS A 57 -9.61 -12.57 -5.08
N HIS A 58 -8.46 -11.92 -5.20
CA HIS A 58 -7.85 -11.17 -4.12
C HIS A 58 -8.60 -9.85 -3.90
N ALA A 59 -9.21 -9.68 -2.72
CA ALA A 59 -10.09 -8.57 -2.38
C ALA A 59 -9.36 -7.41 -1.68
N GLY A 60 -8.03 -7.35 -1.82
CA GLY A 60 -7.21 -6.32 -1.19
C GLY A 60 -5.89 -6.12 -1.93
N ILE A 61 -4.99 -5.41 -1.29
CA ILE A 61 -3.61 -5.25 -1.70
C ILE A 61 -2.69 -5.68 -0.56
N ASP A 62 -1.61 -6.38 -0.88
CA ASP A 62 -0.62 -6.79 0.12
C ASP A 62 0.54 -5.78 0.14
N ILE A 63 0.74 -5.14 1.28
CA ILE A 63 1.78 -4.14 1.53
C ILE A 63 2.87 -4.80 2.38
N TYR A 64 3.99 -5.16 1.76
CA TYR A 64 5.08 -5.87 2.43
C TYR A 64 5.88 -4.95 3.33
N THR A 65 6.29 -5.45 4.48
CA THR A 65 6.86 -4.63 5.55
C THR A 65 8.29 -5.01 5.90
N GLN A 66 9.11 -4.02 6.26
CA GLN A 66 10.36 -4.20 6.99
C GLN A 66 10.05 -4.48 8.48
N GLU A 67 10.85 -5.34 9.11
CA GLU A 67 10.49 -6.09 10.32
C GLU A 67 10.27 -5.30 11.63
N PRO A 68 9.29 -5.71 12.45
CA PRO A 68 7.88 -5.79 12.07
C PRO A 68 7.32 -4.39 11.80
N GLY A 69 6.66 -4.22 10.66
CA GLY A 69 6.17 -2.91 10.24
C GLY A 69 5.17 -2.34 11.22
N THR A 70 5.33 -1.06 11.60
CA THR A 70 4.32 -0.36 12.41
C THR A 70 3.12 -0.05 11.52
N VAL A 71 1.93 -0.50 11.93
CA VAL A 71 0.67 -0.21 11.23
C VAL A 71 -0.03 0.95 11.95
N VAL A 72 -0.47 1.94 11.17
CA VAL A 72 -1.14 3.15 11.67
C VAL A 72 -2.52 3.30 11.04
N ALA A 73 -3.41 4.00 11.73
CA ALA A 73 -4.70 4.39 11.17
C ALA A 73 -4.47 5.41 10.04
N ILE A 74 -5.12 5.19 8.89
CA ILE A 74 -4.98 6.12 7.76
C ILE A 74 -5.76 7.42 7.99
N GLU A 75 -6.78 7.36 8.84
CA GLU A 75 -7.60 8.50 9.24
C GLU A 75 -8.28 8.25 10.59
N ASP A 76 -8.97 9.27 11.09
CA ASP A 76 -9.85 9.16 12.25
C ASP A 76 -10.98 8.15 12.01
N GLY A 77 -11.43 7.47 13.05
CA GLY A 77 -12.59 6.57 12.93
C GLY A 77 -12.90 5.75 14.18
N GLU A 78 -13.88 4.87 14.06
CA GLU A 78 -14.28 3.91 15.09
C GLU A 78 -13.76 2.51 14.71
N VAL A 79 -13.10 1.83 15.65
CA VAL A 79 -12.79 0.39 15.49
C VAL A 79 -14.07 -0.41 15.62
N ILE A 80 -14.59 -0.93 14.51
CA ILE A 80 -15.89 -1.60 14.47
C ILE A 80 -15.81 -3.12 14.53
N ASN A 81 -14.63 -3.70 14.29
CA ASN A 81 -14.42 -5.14 14.50
C ASN A 81 -12.94 -5.51 14.67
N LEU A 82 -12.72 -6.62 15.39
CA LEU A 82 -11.45 -7.33 15.52
C LEU A 82 -11.72 -8.83 15.37
N PHE A 83 -11.12 -9.49 14.37
CA PHE A 83 -11.31 -10.93 14.18
C PHE A 83 -10.07 -11.60 13.62
N GLY A 84 -9.84 -12.84 14.01
CA GLY A 84 -8.80 -13.68 13.44
C GLY A 84 -9.27 -14.38 12.17
N PHE A 85 -8.38 -14.56 11.20
CA PHE A 85 -8.74 -15.31 9.98
C PHE A 85 -7.64 -16.25 9.44
N LEU A 86 -6.37 -16.10 9.84
CA LEU A 86 -5.30 -17.03 9.48
C LEU A 86 -4.14 -17.04 10.49
N SER A 87 -3.19 -17.95 10.28
CA SER A 87 -1.95 -18.03 11.06
C SER A 87 -0.75 -18.17 10.13
N CYS A 88 0.29 -17.39 10.37
CA CYS A 88 1.51 -17.31 9.55
C CYS A 88 2.75 -17.65 10.37
N LYS A 89 3.79 -18.14 9.70
CA LYS A 89 5.01 -18.61 10.38
C LYS A 89 6.23 -17.74 10.09
N ASP A 90 6.27 -17.01 8.99
CA ASP A 90 7.49 -17.04 8.19
C ASP A 90 7.76 -15.71 7.45
N GLY A 91 7.01 -14.66 7.76
CA GLY A 91 7.09 -13.37 7.07
C GLY A 91 7.89 -12.31 7.81
N TRP A 92 8.21 -12.53 9.09
CA TRP A 92 8.86 -11.49 9.88
C TRP A 92 10.32 -11.26 9.58
N ALA A 93 11.10 -12.18 9.03
CA ALA A 93 12.56 -12.05 9.09
C ALA A 93 13.04 -11.66 10.54
N MET A 94 14.32 -11.54 10.77
CA MET A 94 14.88 -11.26 12.10
C MET A 94 15.98 -10.24 11.89
N PRO A 95 16.41 -9.45 12.90
CA PRO A 95 17.39 -8.38 12.72
C PRO A 95 18.72 -8.79 12.05
N ASN A 96 19.02 -10.08 12.02
CA ASN A 96 20.17 -10.69 11.35
C ASN A 96 19.87 -11.21 9.91
N GLY A 97 18.73 -10.86 9.33
CA GLY A 97 18.23 -11.33 8.04
C GLY A 97 17.77 -12.80 8.02
N THR A 98 17.68 -13.47 9.17
CA THR A 98 17.20 -14.86 9.22
C THR A 98 15.68 -14.93 9.29
N ARG A 99 15.08 -15.94 8.68
CA ARG A 99 13.63 -16.14 8.78
C ARG A 99 13.27 -16.58 10.20
N PHE A 100 12.22 -16.03 10.79
CA PHE A 100 11.65 -16.60 12.01
C PHE A 100 11.33 -18.09 11.78
N VAL A 101 11.85 -18.96 12.63
CA VAL A 101 11.58 -20.41 12.62
C VAL A 101 10.88 -20.76 13.91
N GLY A 102 9.55 -20.67 13.91
CA GLY A 102 8.73 -21.01 15.08
C GLY A 102 7.38 -21.61 14.71
N PRO A 103 6.45 -21.75 15.67
CA PRO A 103 5.08 -22.14 15.36
C PRO A 103 4.37 -21.06 14.54
N LYS A 104 3.29 -21.45 13.84
CA LYS A 104 2.41 -20.47 13.20
C LYS A 104 1.81 -19.56 14.27
N GLN A 105 1.93 -18.27 14.07
CA GLN A 105 1.38 -17.23 14.93
C GLN A 105 0.02 -16.78 14.41
N PRO A 106 -0.97 -16.57 15.29
CA PRO A 106 -2.27 -16.06 14.90
C PRO A 106 -2.16 -14.64 14.36
N THR A 107 -3.02 -14.32 13.41
CA THR A 107 -3.19 -12.95 12.91
C THR A 107 -4.61 -12.47 13.13
N LYS A 108 -4.77 -11.16 13.16
CA LYS A 108 -6.06 -10.47 13.28
C LYS A 108 -6.23 -9.44 12.17
N ALA A 109 -7.48 -9.10 11.93
CA ALA A 109 -7.89 -7.92 11.20
C ALA A 109 -8.37 -6.84 12.17
N VAL A 110 -8.04 -5.59 11.91
CA VAL A 110 -8.64 -4.41 12.53
C VAL A 110 -9.51 -3.72 11.49
N MET A 111 -10.80 -3.53 11.76
CA MET A 111 -11.68 -2.77 10.86
C MET A 111 -12.03 -1.42 11.48
N ILE A 112 -11.73 -0.34 10.76
CA ILE A 112 -12.01 1.03 11.19
C ILE A 112 -13.00 1.66 10.23
N TYR A 113 -14.08 2.24 10.77
CA TYR A 113 -15.08 2.98 10.00
C TYR A 113 -14.95 4.48 10.25
N ASN A 114 -14.87 5.25 9.17
CA ASN A 114 -14.99 6.69 9.19
C ASN A 114 -16.39 7.09 8.69
N ALA A 115 -17.16 7.75 9.55
CA ALA A 115 -18.53 8.15 9.25
C ALA A 115 -18.62 9.34 8.28
N GLU A 116 -17.62 10.22 8.27
CA GLU A 116 -17.61 11.42 7.41
C GLU A 116 -17.41 11.05 5.94
N ARG A 117 -16.56 10.05 5.66
CA ARG A 117 -16.31 9.52 4.31
C ARG A 117 -17.20 8.36 3.93
N ASP A 118 -17.95 7.82 4.88
CA ASP A 118 -18.70 6.57 4.77
C ASP A 118 -17.82 5.43 4.20
N LYS A 119 -16.66 5.22 4.83
CA LYS A 119 -15.66 4.21 4.42
C LYS A 119 -15.27 3.32 5.58
N THR A 120 -15.02 2.04 5.28
CA THR A 120 -14.36 1.12 6.20
C THR A 120 -13.03 0.66 5.62
N TYR A 121 -11.99 0.67 6.45
CA TYR A 121 -10.68 0.13 6.12
C TYR A 121 -10.42 -1.12 6.94
N ASN A 122 -9.93 -2.16 6.28
CA ASN A 122 -9.55 -3.42 6.91
C ASN A 122 -8.03 -3.56 6.87
N TYR A 123 -7.44 -3.57 8.06
CA TYR A 123 -6.02 -3.81 8.31
C TYR A 123 -5.86 -5.28 8.68
N GLY A 124 -5.73 -6.14 7.67
CA GLY A 124 -5.66 -7.58 7.79
C GLY A 124 -4.24 -8.11 8.00
N GLU A 125 -4.14 -9.36 8.47
CA GLU A 125 -2.87 -10.05 8.71
C GLU A 125 -1.96 -9.33 9.73
N MET A 126 -2.55 -8.57 10.66
CA MET A 126 -1.85 -7.94 11.78
C MET A 126 -1.47 -8.96 12.86
N ASP A 127 -0.40 -8.68 13.60
CA ASP A 127 0.03 -9.51 14.72
C ASP A 127 -1.00 -9.45 15.85
N HIS A 128 -1.53 -10.62 16.23
CA HIS A 128 -2.51 -10.78 17.28
C HIS A 128 -2.10 -10.14 18.62
N ASP A 129 -0.83 -10.29 19.01
CA ASP A 129 -0.35 -9.90 20.35
C ASP A 129 0.07 -8.43 20.43
N HIS A 130 0.16 -7.75 19.28
CA HIS A 130 0.63 -6.37 19.18
C HIS A 130 -0.44 -5.38 18.71
N ILE A 131 -1.72 -5.80 18.62
CA ILE A 131 -2.84 -4.87 18.42
C ILE A 131 -3.05 -4.03 19.68
N ARG A 132 -3.16 -2.71 19.50
CA ARG A 132 -3.23 -1.72 20.58
C ARG A 132 -4.62 -1.09 20.77
N VAL A 133 -5.61 -1.56 20.01
CA VAL A 133 -6.97 -1.01 19.99
C VAL A 133 -8.00 -2.10 20.24
N ASN A 134 -9.17 -1.71 20.70
CA ASN A 134 -10.33 -2.55 20.98
C ASN A 134 -11.53 -2.11 20.13
N VAL A 135 -12.50 -3.01 19.96
CA VAL A 135 -13.78 -2.66 19.33
C VAL A 135 -14.48 -1.57 20.14
N GLY A 136 -14.93 -0.52 19.47
CA GLY A 136 -15.55 0.68 20.04
C GLY A 136 -14.58 1.85 20.25
N ASP A 137 -13.26 1.62 20.19
CA ASP A 137 -12.27 2.68 20.34
C ASP A 137 -12.39 3.70 19.20
N GLN A 138 -12.28 4.98 19.56
CA GLN A 138 -12.04 6.04 18.59
C GLN A 138 -10.54 6.12 18.34
N VAL A 139 -10.14 6.06 17.07
CA VAL A 139 -8.75 6.21 16.65
C VAL A 139 -8.54 7.54 15.96
N LYS A 140 -7.32 8.05 16.06
CA LYS A 140 -6.87 9.22 15.33
C LYS A 140 -6.02 8.82 14.14
N LYS A 141 -6.08 9.63 13.09
CA LYS A 141 -5.16 9.57 11.98
C LYS A 141 -3.70 9.46 12.46
N GLY A 142 -2.93 8.52 11.92
CA GLY A 142 -1.54 8.25 12.31
C GLY A 142 -1.38 7.44 13.60
N GLN A 143 -2.45 7.23 14.38
CA GLN A 143 -2.39 6.44 15.61
C GLN A 143 -1.92 5.02 15.31
N VAL A 144 -0.93 4.55 16.07
CA VAL A 144 -0.43 3.17 15.98
C VAL A 144 -1.52 2.18 16.37
N LEU A 145 -1.90 1.34 15.42
CA LEU A 145 -2.86 0.25 15.62
C LEU A 145 -2.18 -1.04 16.09
N GLY A 146 -0.93 -1.24 15.68
CA GLY A 146 -0.14 -2.42 16.06
C GLY A 146 1.01 -2.70 15.10
N ARG A 147 1.24 -3.99 14.84
CA ARG A 147 2.30 -4.47 13.95
C ARG A 147 1.72 -5.33 12.84
N ALA A 148 2.33 -5.29 11.66
CA ALA A 148 2.08 -6.28 10.62
C ALA A 148 2.46 -7.67 11.16
N GLY A 149 1.65 -8.69 10.84
CA GLY A 149 1.81 -10.03 11.40
C GLY A 149 2.94 -10.82 10.76
N TYR A 150 3.11 -12.04 11.24
CA TYR A 150 4.12 -13.00 10.78
C TYR A 150 3.92 -13.46 9.32
N CYS A 151 3.02 -12.84 8.57
CA CYS A 151 2.87 -13.01 7.13
C CYS A 151 3.82 -12.09 6.35
N GLY A 152 4.45 -11.11 7.01
CA GLY A 152 5.46 -10.22 6.42
C GLY A 152 4.87 -9.08 5.60
N MET A 153 3.56 -8.89 5.69
CA MET A 153 2.81 -7.88 4.99
C MET A 153 1.56 -7.48 5.79
N LEU A 154 1.01 -6.33 5.43
CA LEU A 154 -0.32 -5.88 5.78
C LEU A 154 -1.26 -6.18 4.61
N HIS A 155 -2.32 -6.95 4.86
CA HIS A 155 -3.38 -7.15 3.87
C HIS A 155 -4.39 -6.01 4.01
N PHE A 156 -4.41 -5.08 3.06
CA PHE A 156 -5.23 -3.88 3.14
C PHE A 156 -6.44 -3.96 2.20
N GLU A 157 -7.65 -3.79 2.74
CA GLU A 157 -8.89 -3.69 1.96
C GLU A 157 -9.64 -2.40 2.30
N GLN A 158 -10.39 -1.87 1.33
CA GLN A 158 -11.25 -0.71 1.49
C GLN A 158 -12.69 -1.07 1.11
N TYR A 159 -13.65 -0.54 1.86
CA TYR A 159 -15.06 -0.67 1.59
C TYR A 159 -15.83 0.64 1.64
N SER A 160 -16.89 0.72 0.85
CA SER A 160 -17.95 1.70 0.99
C SER A 160 -18.93 1.29 2.10
N GLY A 161 -19.37 2.26 2.89
CA GLY A 161 -20.27 2.05 4.02
C GLY A 161 -19.59 1.41 5.23
N ARG A 162 -20.36 1.28 6.32
CA ARG A 162 -19.94 0.56 7.53
C ARG A 162 -19.93 -0.95 7.29
N GLN A 163 -18.76 -1.58 7.24
CA GLN A 163 -18.59 -3.03 7.03
C GLN A 163 -17.90 -3.70 8.23
N SER A 164 -18.51 -4.71 8.85
CA SER A 164 -17.90 -5.43 9.98
C SER A 164 -17.32 -6.79 9.60
N TYR A 165 -17.17 -7.11 8.31
CA TYR A 165 -16.59 -8.38 7.85
C TYR A 165 -16.03 -8.27 6.43
N ASN A 166 -15.06 -9.12 6.08
CA ASN A 166 -14.48 -9.08 4.74
C ASN A 166 -15.49 -9.49 3.68
N ARG A 167 -15.43 -8.81 2.54
CA ARG A 167 -16.18 -9.22 1.36
C ARG A 167 -15.33 -10.14 0.51
N ARG A 168 -15.86 -11.33 0.24
CA ARG A 168 -15.22 -12.26 -0.69
C ARG A 168 -15.59 -11.87 -2.11
N TRP A 169 -14.60 -11.85 -2.98
CA TRP A 169 -14.78 -11.67 -4.42
C TRP A 169 -14.50 -12.99 -5.13
N TYR A 170 -15.46 -13.43 -5.95
CA TYR A 170 -15.42 -14.67 -6.69
C TYR A 170 -15.48 -14.37 -8.19
N PRO A 171 -14.79 -15.15 -9.04
CA PRO A 171 -15.03 -15.10 -10.49
C PRO A 171 -16.46 -15.56 -10.83
N PRO A 172 -16.93 -15.32 -12.07
CA PRO A 172 -18.20 -15.84 -12.55
C PRO A 172 -18.31 -17.37 -12.37
N PRO A 173 -19.52 -17.93 -12.22
CA PRO A 173 -19.70 -19.37 -12.15
C PRO A 173 -19.06 -20.10 -13.34
N GLY A 174 -18.24 -21.12 -13.06
CA GLY A 174 -17.52 -21.90 -14.09
C GLY A 174 -16.19 -21.28 -14.54
N GLU A 175 -15.90 -20.03 -14.17
CA GLU A 175 -14.62 -19.37 -14.44
C GLU A 175 -13.63 -19.57 -13.31
N THR A 176 -12.33 -19.50 -13.64
CA THR A 176 -11.25 -19.44 -12.67
C THR A 176 -10.45 -18.15 -12.84
N SER A 177 -9.88 -17.65 -11.76
CA SER A 177 -8.95 -16.52 -11.78
C SER A 177 -7.50 -16.98 -11.98
N ALA A 178 -7.25 -18.07 -12.73
CA ALA A 178 -5.95 -18.76 -12.76
C ALA A 178 -4.76 -17.88 -13.22
N SER A 179 -5.03 -16.85 -14.03
CA SER A 179 -4.05 -15.85 -14.46
C SER A 179 -3.94 -14.69 -13.47
N PRO A 180 -2.74 -14.07 -13.33
CA PRO A 180 -2.56 -12.85 -12.54
C PRO A 180 -3.56 -11.77 -12.93
N ASP A 181 -4.13 -11.13 -11.91
CA ASP A 181 -5.08 -10.01 -11.99
C ASP A 181 -6.28 -10.24 -12.93
N LYS A 182 -6.61 -11.50 -13.26
CA LYS A 182 -7.72 -11.81 -14.17
C LYS A 182 -9.02 -11.20 -13.67
N CYS A 183 -9.27 -11.20 -12.36
CA CYS A 183 -10.49 -10.60 -11.85
C CYS A 183 -10.53 -9.09 -12.03
N ALA A 184 -9.41 -8.39 -11.82
CA ALA A 184 -9.33 -6.95 -12.02
C ALA A 184 -9.49 -6.55 -13.50
N ARG A 185 -9.07 -7.40 -14.44
CA ARG A 185 -9.20 -7.12 -15.87
C ARG A 185 -10.54 -7.54 -16.47
N GLU A 186 -11.09 -8.67 -16.03
CA GLU A 186 -12.19 -9.36 -16.74
C GLU A 186 -13.44 -9.55 -15.86
N PHE A 187 -13.28 -9.62 -14.53
CA PHE A 187 -14.37 -9.99 -13.61
C PHE A 187 -14.77 -8.88 -12.64
N MET A 188 -14.48 -7.62 -12.94
CA MET A 188 -14.89 -6.48 -12.11
C MET A 188 -16.41 -6.40 -11.92
N HIS A 189 -17.20 -6.90 -12.88
CA HIS A 189 -18.66 -6.98 -12.78
C HIS A 189 -19.17 -7.96 -11.70
N THR A 190 -18.31 -8.84 -11.18
CA THR A 190 -18.62 -9.76 -10.06
C THR A 190 -18.09 -9.26 -8.71
N LYS A 191 -17.34 -8.15 -8.70
CA LYS A 191 -16.82 -7.52 -7.48
C LYS A 191 -18.01 -7.09 -6.62
N PRO A 192 -18.02 -7.41 -5.31
CA PRO A 192 -19.02 -6.86 -4.40
C PRO A 192 -19.07 -5.33 -4.52
N SER A 193 -20.27 -4.76 -4.63
CA SER A 193 -20.43 -3.32 -4.88
C SER A 193 -19.81 -2.45 -3.79
N VAL A 194 -19.81 -2.94 -2.55
CA VAL A 194 -19.21 -2.26 -1.39
C VAL A 194 -17.69 -2.43 -1.29
N LEU A 195 -17.07 -3.33 -2.05
CA LEU A 195 -15.63 -3.54 -2.00
C LEU A 195 -14.95 -2.59 -2.98
N ASP A 196 -14.15 -1.65 -2.51
CA ASP A 196 -13.45 -0.68 -3.36
C ASP A 196 -12.11 -1.24 -3.84
N ASP A 197 -11.54 -0.65 -4.91
CA ASP A 197 -10.18 -0.99 -5.37
C ASP A 197 -9.16 -0.18 -4.55
N PRO A 198 -8.43 -0.81 -3.60
CA PRO A 198 -7.53 -0.08 -2.71
C PRO A 198 -6.30 0.46 -3.44
N ARG A 199 -5.99 0.03 -4.67
CA ARG A 199 -4.82 0.54 -5.42
C ARG A 199 -4.93 2.04 -5.66
N ILE A 200 -6.13 2.52 -5.97
CA ILE A 200 -6.37 3.94 -6.25
C ILE A 200 -5.99 4.77 -5.01
N LEU A 201 -6.50 4.37 -3.84
CA LEU A 201 -6.17 5.03 -2.58
C LEU A 201 -4.67 4.94 -2.27
N ILE A 202 -4.09 3.74 -2.37
CA ILE A 202 -2.70 3.49 -1.99
C ILE A 202 -1.71 4.24 -2.89
N ASP A 203 -1.97 4.33 -4.20
CA ASP A 203 -1.15 5.09 -5.14
C ASP A 203 -1.18 6.60 -4.80
N ASP A 204 -2.35 7.11 -4.37
CA ASP A 204 -2.53 8.53 -4.01
C ASP A 204 -1.91 8.91 -2.65
N ILE A 205 -1.77 7.97 -1.72
CA ILE A 205 -1.24 8.22 -0.37
C ILE A 205 0.16 7.65 -0.13
N PHE A 206 0.82 7.13 -1.18
CA PHE A 206 2.10 6.42 -1.07
C PHE A 206 3.22 7.23 -0.39
N ASP A 207 3.22 8.54 -0.56
CA ASP A 207 4.21 9.47 0.02
C ASP A 207 3.70 10.21 1.26
N GLN A 208 2.52 9.87 1.78
CA GLN A 208 1.85 10.56 2.89
C GLN A 208 2.04 9.82 4.22
N TYR A 209 3.28 9.69 4.70
CA TYR A 209 3.53 9.03 6.00
C TYR A 209 3.13 9.92 7.17
N CYS A 210 2.75 9.32 8.30
CA CYS A 210 2.42 10.05 9.51
C CYS A 210 3.21 9.55 10.73
N ASP A 211 3.43 10.46 11.68
CA ASP A 211 3.89 10.12 13.03
C ASP A 211 2.72 9.75 13.96
N ASP A 212 3.03 9.45 15.22
CA ASP A 212 2.06 9.07 16.25
C ASP A 212 1.08 10.21 16.59
N ASP A 213 1.43 11.47 16.27
CA ASP A 213 0.58 12.66 16.44
C ASP A 213 -0.26 12.95 15.17
N GLY A 214 -0.16 12.12 14.12
CA GLY A 214 -0.85 12.30 12.86
C GLY A 214 -0.26 13.38 11.95
N ARG A 215 0.97 13.84 12.24
CA ARG A 215 1.69 14.84 11.44
C ARG A 215 2.37 14.17 10.25
N ALA A 216 2.28 14.83 9.10
CA ALA A 216 2.88 14.33 7.87
C ALA A 216 4.42 14.33 7.94
N ILE A 217 5.02 13.23 7.49
CA ILE A 217 6.45 13.00 7.36
C ILE A 217 6.79 12.88 5.88
N ASP A 218 7.84 13.58 5.45
CA ASP A 218 8.37 13.45 4.09
C ASP A 218 8.97 12.06 3.88
N ALA A 219 8.53 11.37 2.82
CA ALA A 219 8.94 10.01 2.54
C ALA A 219 10.45 9.87 2.21
N GLU A 220 11.07 10.92 1.64
CA GLU A 220 12.48 10.90 1.24
C GLU A 220 13.41 11.22 2.41
N THR A 221 13.03 12.19 3.26
CA THR A 221 13.91 12.71 4.32
C THR A 221 13.60 12.17 5.70
N GLY A 222 12.36 11.71 5.95
CA GLY A 222 11.89 11.38 7.29
C GLY A 222 11.67 12.61 8.18
N GLU A 223 11.74 13.83 7.63
CA GLU A 223 11.50 15.07 8.36
C GLU A 223 10.02 15.46 8.35
N TYR A 224 9.61 16.24 9.34
CA TYR A 224 8.24 16.78 9.40
C TYR A 224 8.00 17.75 8.25
N ILE A 225 6.87 17.58 7.57
CA ILE A 225 6.38 18.53 6.59
C ILE A 225 5.80 19.73 7.35
N THR A 226 6.66 20.70 7.67
CA THR A 226 6.29 21.91 8.45
C THR A 226 5.56 22.97 7.63
N THR A 227 5.56 22.84 6.31
CA THR A 227 4.84 23.72 5.38
C THR A 227 3.90 22.88 4.52
N PRO A 228 2.60 23.21 4.41
CA PRO A 228 1.72 22.52 3.45
C PRO A 228 2.40 22.57 2.08
N PRO A 229 2.45 21.44 1.34
CA PRO A 229 3.20 21.36 0.11
C PRO A 229 2.68 22.39 -0.87
N THR A 230 3.43 23.48 -1.06
CA THR A 230 3.22 24.40 -2.18
C THR A 230 3.49 23.60 -3.44
N SER A 231 2.42 23.12 -4.09
CA SER A 231 2.34 22.48 -5.41
C SER A 231 3.62 21.73 -5.84
N ARG A 232 3.56 20.39 -5.86
CA ARG A 232 4.64 19.51 -6.35
C ARG A 232 5.29 20.12 -7.61
N PRO A 233 6.63 20.28 -7.67
CA PRO A 233 7.26 20.77 -8.88
C PRO A 233 6.91 19.82 -10.03
N SER A 234 6.24 20.34 -11.05
CA SER A 234 5.88 19.61 -12.26
C SER A 234 7.11 18.90 -12.80
N SER A 235 7.03 17.58 -12.99
CA SER A 235 8.14 16.80 -13.56
C SER A 235 8.65 17.47 -14.83
N PRO A 236 9.98 17.55 -15.05
CA PRO A 236 10.51 18.15 -16.26
C PRO A 236 9.94 17.42 -17.46
N ALA A 237 9.32 18.17 -18.37
CA ALA A 237 8.83 17.64 -19.63
C ALA A 237 9.95 16.86 -20.33
N PRO A 238 9.65 15.72 -20.98
CA PRO A 238 10.67 14.93 -21.66
C PRO A 238 11.41 15.80 -22.66
N GLY A 239 12.68 16.07 -22.37
CA GLY A 239 13.55 16.92 -23.18
C GLY A 239 13.68 16.32 -24.57
N GLY A 240 13.27 17.09 -25.58
CA GLY A 240 13.52 16.78 -26.97
C GLY A 240 15.02 16.57 -27.22
N ILE A 241 15.36 15.43 -27.81
CA ILE A 241 16.71 15.08 -28.24
C ILE A 241 17.12 16.09 -29.33
N LEU A 242 18.08 16.96 -29.01
CA LEU A 242 18.72 17.85 -29.96
C LEU A 242 20.20 17.50 -30.05
N GLY A 243 20.58 16.93 -31.21
CA GLY A 243 21.82 17.20 -31.93
C GLY A 243 23.15 17.04 -31.19
N SER A 244 23.81 15.93 -31.48
CA SER A 244 25.25 15.72 -31.28
C SER A 244 26.10 16.87 -31.85
N ALA A 245 26.98 17.45 -31.03
CA ALA A 245 28.17 18.15 -31.47
C ALA A 245 29.37 17.57 -30.71
N GLY A 246 30.36 17.10 -31.47
CA GLY A 246 31.52 16.38 -30.96
C GLY A 246 32.45 17.25 -30.12
N ALA A 247 32.96 16.66 -29.03
CA ALA A 247 34.10 17.18 -28.29
C ALA A 247 35.28 16.23 -28.50
N GLY A 248 36.30 16.71 -29.21
CA GLY A 248 37.59 16.04 -29.33
C GLY A 248 38.32 16.03 -28.00
N VAL A 249 38.82 14.86 -27.61
CA VAL A 249 39.70 14.68 -26.46
C VAL A 249 41.13 14.89 -26.92
N VAL A 250 41.80 15.92 -26.39
CA VAL A 250 43.26 16.08 -26.48
C VAL A 250 43.86 15.53 -25.19
N ILE A 251 44.60 14.43 -25.30
CA ILE A 251 45.38 13.86 -24.20
C ILE A 251 46.75 14.53 -24.21
N GLY A 252 46.99 15.43 -23.25
CA GLY A 252 48.31 15.93 -22.91
C GLY A 252 48.90 15.12 -21.76
N ILE A 253 49.93 14.32 -22.04
CA ILE A 253 50.72 13.63 -21.01
C ILE A 253 51.75 14.63 -20.47
N GLY A 254 51.48 15.19 -19.28
CA GLY A 254 52.43 15.98 -18.52
C GLY A 254 52.86 15.22 -17.27
N ALA A 255 54.13 14.81 -17.22
CA ALA A 255 54.74 14.13 -16.10
C ALA A 255 54.90 15.07 -14.89
N GLY A 256 54.62 14.55 -13.70
CA GLY A 256 55.11 15.10 -12.43
C GLY A 256 54.01 15.57 -11.48
N GLY A 257 53.83 14.84 -10.38
CA GLY A 257 53.06 15.33 -9.24
C GLY A 257 52.25 14.24 -8.55
N VAL A 258 52.91 13.48 -7.67
CA VAL A 258 52.23 12.74 -6.62
C VAL A 258 51.55 13.77 -5.70
N VAL A 259 50.22 13.77 -5.66
CA VAL A 259 49.46 14.38 -4.56
C VAL A 259 48.46 13.35 -4.05
N ILE A 260 48.75 12.87 -2.85
CA ILE A 260 47.86 12.05 -2.03
C ILE A 260 46.75 12.96 -1.51
N PHE A 261 45.52 12.78 -2.00
CA PHE A 261 44.31 13.21 -1.30
C PHE A 261 43.45 11.97 -1.04
N ALA A 262 43.72 11.32 0.08
CA ALA A 262 42.75 10.46 0.73
C ALA A 262 41.69 11.37 1.38
N ILE A 263 40.61 11.63 0.66
CA ILE A 263 39.40 12.24 1.24
C ILE A 263 38.37 11.12 1.40
N PHE A 264 38.02 10.90 2.67
CA PHE A 264 36.90 10.08 3.12
C PHE A 264 35.60 10.51 2.42
N ALA A 265 35.20 9.75 1.40
CA ALA A 265 33.83 9.76 0.86
C ALA A 265 33.25 8.36 1.02
N PHE A 266 33.07 7.95 2.27
CA PHE A 266 32.41 6.71 2.66
C PHE A 266 31.27 7.11 3.58
N VAL A 267 30.14 7.51 3.01
CA VAL A 267 28.78 7.57 3.58
C VAL A 267 27.90 8.30 2.54
N ILE A 268 26.77 7.68 2.17
CA ILE A 268 25.70 8.15 1.24
C ILE A 268 25.96 8.02 -0.28
N LEU A 269 26.22 6.81 -0.79
CA LEU A 269 25.88 6.44 -2.18
C LEU A 269 25.46 4.96 -2.28
N ARG A 270 24.47 4.53 -1.48
CA ARG A 270 23.93 3.17 -1.55
C ARG A 270 22.40 3.06 -1.59
N GLN A 271 21.69 4.06 -2.11
CA GLN A 271 20.24 3.98 -2.32
C GLN A 271 19.75 4.59 -3.64
N ARG A 272 20.52 4.46 -4.72
CA ARG A 272 19.99 4.65 -6.09
C ARG A 272 20.57 3.62 -7.05
N ARG A 273 20.18 2.35 -6.89
CA ARG A 273 20.22 1.34 -7.94
C ARG A 273 18.87 0.63 -8.03
N GLY A 274 18.09 1.00 -9.03
CA GLY A 274 17.17 0.11 -9.74
C GLY A 274 15.81 -0.16 -9.11
N GLN A 275 14.84 0.76 -9.27
CA GLN A 275 13.41 0.42 -9.26
C GLN A 275 12.70 0.77 -10.59
N GLN A 276 13.44 0.68 -11.69
CA GLN A 276 12.86 0.36 -13.00
C GLN A 276 13.57 -0.88 -13.52
N GLY A 277 13.37 -2.00 -12.81
CA GLY A 277 13.72 -3.31 -13.33
C GLY A 277 12.48 -3.90 -14.01
N GLU A 278 12.58 -4.15 -15.31
CA GLU A 278 11.83 -5.24 -15.93
C GLU A 278 12.07 -6.50 -15.08
N TYR A 279 11.10 -6.86 -14.23
CA TYR A 279 11.22 -8.07 -13.43
C TYR A 279 10.70 -9.25 -14.24
N PHE A 280 11.67 -10.02 -14.72
CA PHE A 280 11.50 -11.43 -15.07
C PHE A 280 10.70 -12.15 -13.98
N GLY A 281 9.73 -12.96 -14.42
CA GLY A 281 8.86 -13.74 -13.55
C GLY A 281 9.64 -14.62 -12.59
N HIS A 282 9.83 -14.15 -11.36
CA HIS A 282 10.04 -15.03 -10.23
C HIS A 282 8.69 -15.66 -9.91
N THR A 283 8.49 -16.86 -10.45
CA THR A 283 7.46 -17.78 -9.98
C THR A 283 7.80 -18.14 -8.54
N SER A 284 7.34 -17.35 -7.58
CA SER A 284 7.22 -17.81 -6.20
C SER A 284 6.19 -18.94 -6.22
N VAL A 285 6.70 -20.16 -6.13
CA VAL A 285 5.88 -21.36 -5.92
C VAL A 285 5.25 -21.20 -4.54
N PHE A 286 4.04 -20.66 -4.51
CA PHE A 286 3.16 -20.84 -3.37
C PHE A 286 2.90 -22.34 -3.28
N VAL A 287 3.44 -22.97 -2.23
CA VAL A 287 3.02 -24.31 -1.86
C VAL A 287 1.58 -24.17 -1.41
N ASP A 288 0.65 -24.55 -2.29
CA ASP A 288 -0.73 -24.80 -1.92
C ASP A 288 -0.71 -25.87 -0.82
N SER A 289 -1.11 -25.47 0.39
CA SER A 289 -1.36 -26.38 1.49
C SER A 289 -2.67 -27.14 1.21
N GLU A 290 -2.63 -28.12 0.31
CA GLU A 290 -3.67 -29.13 0.20
C GLU A 290 -3.61 -30.10 1.38
N GLY A 291 -4.79 -30.54 1.85
CA GLY A 291 -4.91 -31.86 2.50
C GLY A 291 -5.30 -31.93 3.98
N GLY A 292 -6.04 -30.97 4.53
CA GLY A 292 -6.69 -31.13 5.84
C GLY A 292 -8.16 -31.54 5.70
N LYS A 293 -8.45 -32.84 5.73
CA LYS A 293 -9.82 -33.41 5.75
C LYS A 293 -10.70 -32.68 6.79
N ARG A 294 -11.78 -32.04 6.35
CA ARG A 294 -12.87 -31.58 7.23
C ARG A 294 -13.79 -32.76 7.53
N GLY A 295 -13.90 -33.09 8.82
CA GLY A 295 -15.07 -33.77 9.35
C GLY A 295 -16.21 -32.76 9.54
N ASN A 296 -17.36 -33.06 8.91
CA ASN A 296 -18.73 -32.91 9.43
C ASN A 296 -18.79 -33.05 10.97
N ASP A 297 -19.66 -32.44 11.77
CA ASP A 297 -20.88 -31.64 11.59
C ASP A 297 -21.08 -30.81 12.88
N GLY A 298 -21.68 -29.63 12.77
CA GLY A 298 -21.99 -28.76 13.91
C GLY A 298 -23.02 -27.69 13.53
N PHE A 299 -24.18 -28.15 13.06
CA PHE A 299 -25.31 -27.34 12.64
C PHE A 299 -26.04 -26.78 13.87
N PHE A 300 -25.83 -25.51 14.23
CA PHE A 300 -26.74 -24.77 15.11
C PHE A 300 -27.59 -23.83 14.25
N SER A 301 -28.80 -24.28 13.92
CA SER A 301 -29.86 -23.47 13.36
C SER A 301 -30.70 -22.92 14.51
N SER A 302 -30.59 -21.62 14.78
CA SER A 302 -31.52 -20.88 15.64
C SER A 302 -32.85 -20.68 14.91
N GLY A 303 -33.84 -21.53 15.23
CA GLY A 303 -35.23 -21.31 14.82
C GLY A 303 -35.89 -20.16 15.60
N PRO A 304 -36.91 -19.48 15.02
CA PRO A 304 -37.66 -18.42 15.70
C PRO A 304 -38.64 -19.00 16.76
N PRO A 305 -39.04 -18.20 17.77
CA PRO A 305 -39.90 -18.67 18.85
C PRO A 305 -41.35 -18.90 18.39
N PRO A 306 -42.11 -19.80 19.05
CA PRO A 306 -43.48 -20.11 18.67
C PRO A 306 -44.46 -19.01 19.07
N ASN A 307 -45.43 -18.79 18.18
CA ASN A 307 -46.60 -17.94 18.38
C ASN A 307 -47.41 -18.38 19.61
N GLY A 308 -47.62 -17.46 20.54
CA GLY A 308 -48.61 -17.60 21.62
C GLY A 308 -50.02 -17.42 21.06
N LEU A 309 -50.84 -18.47 21.17
CA LEU A 309 -52.28 -18.42 20.96
C LEU A 309 -52.97 -18.01 22.26
N ARG A 310 -53.93 -17.09 22.13
CA ARG A 310 -54.93 -16.74 23.13
C ARG A 310 -55.83 -17.95 23.45
N GLY A 311 -56.16 -18.08 24.72
CA GLY A 311 -57.21 -18.92 25.30
C GLY A 311 -57.27 -18.64 26.79
#